data_AF-A0A1Y5SJJ4-F1
#
_entry.id   AF-A0A1Y5SJJ4-F1
#
_cell.length_a   1.000
_cell.length_b   1.000
_cell.length_c   1.000
_cell.angle_alpha   90.00
_cell.angle_beta   90.00
_cell.angle_gamma   90.00
#
_symmetry.space_group_name_H-M   'P 1'
#
loop_
_entity.id
_entity.type
_entity.pdbx_description
1 polymer ?
#
loop_
_entity_poly.entity_id
_entity_poly.type
_entity_poly.pdbx_seq_one_letter_code
_entity_poly.pdbx_strand_id
1 'polypeptide(L)'
;MCDWIPSLKRAALALVIVATGLMPALARADDRTFRLSVPDALIETGLMKHLLPRFSLKTGVRIELVPEATEAEITLSSGKGRPVFSDSKTTWHLRLHAQDHAGAARFADWLNSEVGQRTLTSFEVDGTAHYTLPDAVEEIDGAVQFEGNAVRGRALSVRHCGRCHVVSEDNRMNAIGSTPSFFVLRAMSDWDVRFQSFYALNPHPAFTQIAEVTKPFPIHQPPPIIPVEITLDDLEAILAYVSDVAPADLGAPLVHQ
;
A
#
# COMPACT_ATOMS: atom_id res chain seq x y z
N MET A 1 -10.38 -0.80 -74.47
CA MET A 1 -11.23 0.08 -73.65
C MET A 1 -11.49 -0.67 -72.35
N CYS A 2 -10.48 -0.78 -71.47
CA CYS A 2 -10.27 0.10 -70.31
C CYS A 2 -11.58 0.47 -69.61
N ASP A 3 -11.82 -0.12 -68.43
CA ASP A 3 -11.89 0.62 -67.17
C ASP A 3 -12.09 -0.34 -65.98
N TRP A 4 -11.03 -0.58 -65.22
CA TRP A 4 -11.13 -1.11 -63.85
C TRP A 4 -10.22 -0.27 -62.96
N ILE A 5 -10.77 0.80 -62.40
CA ILE A 5 -10.09 1.62 -61.38
C ILE A 5 -10.47 1.04 -60.02
N PRO A 6 -9.57 0.37 -59.28
CA PRO A 6 -9.83 0.09 -57.88
C PRO A 6 -9.70 1.41 -57.11
N SER A 7 -10.79 1.81 -56.47
CA SER A 7 -10.92 3.07 -55.73
C SER A 7 -9.82 3.24 -54.68
N LEU A 8 -8.99 4.27 -54.83
CA LEU A 8 -7.96 4.68 -53.84
C LEU A 8 -8.50 4.79 -52.39
N LYS A 9 -9.81 5.01 -52.23
CA LYS A 9 -10.49 5.14 -50.94
C LYS A 9 -10.43 3.87 -50.07
N ARG A 10 -10.37 2.68 -50.67
CA ARG A 10 -10.29 1.41 -49.92
C ARG A 10 -8.88 1.11 -49.41
N ALA A 11 -7.85 1.49 -50.17
CA ALA A 11 -6.45 1.38 -49.73
C ALA A 11 -6.14 2.37 -48.59
N ALA A 12 -6.66 3.60 -48.67
CA ALA A 12 -6.48 4.60 -47.63
C ALA A 12 -7.17 4.21 -46.30
N LEU A 13 -8.36 3.60 -46.36
CA LEU A 13 -9.08 3.16 -45.15
C LEU A 13 -8.43 1.95 -44.47
N ALA A 14 -7.85 1.02 -45.25
CA ALA A 14 -7.09 -0.11 -44.70
C ALA A 14 -5.77 0.34 -44.03
N LEU A 15 -5.12 1.39 -44.56
CA LEU A 15 -3.87 1.91 -43.99
C LEU A 15 -4.10 2.66 -42.66
N VAL A 16 -5.24 3.34 -42.50
CA VAL A 16 -5.58 4.04 -41.25
C VAL A 16 -5.95 3.05 -40.13
N ILE A 17 -6.66 1.96 -40.45
CA ILE A 17 -7.06 0.96 -39.45
C ILE A 17 -5.86 0.13 -38.95
N VAL A 18 -4.88 -0.16 -39.82
CA VAL A 18 -3.65 -0.84 -39.42
C VAL A 18 -2.73 0.07 -38.59
N ALA A 19 -2.76 1.39 -38.81
CA ALA A 19 -1.97 2.34 -38.02
C ALA A 19 -2.51 2.57 -36.59
N THR A 20 -3.82 2.40 -36.36
CA THR A 20 -4.43 2.51 -35.02
C THR A 20 -4.44 1.21 -34.20
N GLY A 21 -4.14 0.05 -34.81
CA GLY A 21 -4.16 -1.25 -34.14
C GLY A 21 -2.87 -1.67 -33.43
N LEU A 22 -1.80 -0.86 -33.52
CA LEU A 22 -0.45 -1.22 -33.06
C LEU A 22 0.02 -0.50 -31.78
N MET A 23 -0.86 0.21 -31.08
CA MET A 23 -0.55 0.83 -29.79
C MET A 23 -1.35 0.19 -28.63
N PRO A 24 -0.85 -0.95 -28.12
CA PRO A 24 -0.67 -1.05 -26.67
C PRO A 24 0.69 -1.65 -26.27
N ALA A 25 1.70 -1.66 -27.16
CA ALA A 25 3.01 -2.25 -26.86
C ALA A 25 4.00 -1.31 -26.15
N LEU A 26 3.76 0.00 -26.13
CA LEU A 26 4.68 0.97 -25.49
C LEU A 26 4.57 1.00 -23.96
N ALA A 27 3.47 0.51 -23.38
CA ALA A 27 3.24 0.57 -21.92
C ALA A 27 3.88 -0.58 -21.11
N ARG A 28 4.49 -1.58 -21.77
CA ARG A 28 5.15 -2.72 -21.09
C ARG A 28 6.68 -2.59 -20.98
N ALA A 29 7.26 -1.53 -21.57
CA ALA A 29 8.71 -1.36 -21.61
C ALA A 29 9.27 -0.73 -20.32
N ASP A 30 8.47 0.09 -19.63
CA ASP A 30 8.92 0.88 -18.48
C ASP A 30 9.14 0.02 -17.22
N ASP A 31 8.25 -0.96 -16.97
CA ASP A 31 8.30 -1.85 -15.79
C ASP A 31 9.60 -2.65 -15.57
N ARG A 32 10.47 -2.70 -16.58
CA ARG A 32 11.69 -3.53 -16.58
C ARG A 32 12.97 -2.76 -16.25
N THR A 33 12.92 -1.44 -16.10
CA THR A 33 14.06 -0.63 -15.68
C THR A 33 13.59 0.43 -14.70
N PHE A 34 14.25 0.57 -13.55
CA PHE A 34 13.96 1.68 -12.62
C PHE A 34 15.26 2.25 -12.05
N ARG A 35 15.19 3.48 -11.54
CA ARG A 35 16.28 4.19 -10.87
C ARG A 35 16.21 3.97 -9.36
N LEU A 36 17.37 3.72 -8.79
CA LEU A 36 17.57 3.54 -7.36
C LEU A 36 18.54 4.63 -6.88
N SER A 37 18.03 5.59 -6.10
CA SER A 37 18.87 6.60 -5.44
C SER A 37 19.53 5.99 -4.21
N VAL A 38 20.85 6.03 -4.16
CA VAL A 38 21.66 5.44 -3.08
C VAL A 38 22.76 6.43 -2.67
N PRO A 39 22.99 6.65 -1.36
CA PRO A 39 24.10 7.47 -0.88
C PRO A 39 25.46 6.89 -1.29
N ASP A 40 26.39 7.77 -1.67
CA ASP A 40 27.71 7.37 -2.14
C ASP A 40 28.45 6.50 -1.12
N ALA A 41 28.31 6.81 0.17
CA ALA A 41 28.86 6.00 1.26
C ALA A 41 28.44 4.53 1.21
N LEU A 42 27.22 4.24 0.74
CA LEU A 42 26.69 2.88 0.59
C LEU A 42 27.08 2.24 -0.76
N ILE A 43 27.23 3.04 -1.81
CA ILE A 43 27.76 2.59 -3.11
C ILE A 43 29.21 2.15 -2.96
N GLU A 44 30.01 2.93 -2.24
CA GLU A 44 31.44 2.72 -2.00
C GLU A 44 31.72 1.42 -1.24
N THR A 45 30.80 0.96 -0.38
CA THR A 45 30.98 -0.35 0.30
C THR A 45 30.94 -1.51 -0.67
N GLY A 46 30.42 -1.33 -1.90
CA GLY A 46 30.24 -2.40 -2.87
C GLY A 46 28.99 -3.25 -2.66
N LEU A 47 28.13 -2.92 -1.67
CA LEU A 47 26.90 -3.66 -1.40
C LEU A 47 26.00 -3.73 -2.64
N MET A 48 25.86 -2.61 -3.36
CA MET A 48 25.03 -2.57 -4.58
C MET A 48 25.58 -3.50 -5.68
N LYS A 49 26.90 -3.61 -5.81
CA LYS A 49 27.53 -4.54 -6.77
C LYS A 49 27.29 -6.00 -6.39
N HIS A 50 27.04 -6.29 -5.11
CA HIS A 50 26.67 -7.61 -4.63
C HIS A 50 25.17 -7.89 -4.80
N LEU A 51 24.30 -6.96 -4.41
CA LEU A 51 22.85 -7.18 -4.42
C LEU A 51 22.25 -7.19 -5.83
N LEU A 52 22.50 -6.13 -6.61
CA LEU A 52 21.74 -5.84 -7.82
C LEU A 52 21.86 -6.95 -8.89
N PRO A 53 23.05 -7.53 -9.18
CA PRO A 53 23.15 -8.59 -10.18
C PRO A 53 22.31 -9.82 -9.85
N ARG A 54 22.19 -10.18 -8.57
CA ARG A 54 21.44 -11.36 -8.11
C ARG A 54 19.94 -11.17 -8.28
N PHE A 55 19.45 -9.98 -7.97
CA PHE A 55 18.07 -9.60 -8.24
C PHE A 55 17.78 -9.58 -9.74
N SER A 56 18.61 -8.86 -10.51
CA SER A 56 18.42 -8.68 -11.96
C SER A 56 18.49 -10.00 -12.72
N LEU A 57 19.36 -10.93 -12.31
CA LEU A 57 19.48 -12.24 -12.96
C LEU A 57 18.19 -13.06 -12.86
N LYS A 58 17.54 -13.07 -11.69
CA LYS A 58 16.32 -13.85 -11.46
C LYS A 58 15.08 -13.19 -12.04
N THR A 59 15.04 -11.86 -12.05
CA THR A 59 13.82 -11.10 -12.38
C THR A 59 13.82 -10.49 -13.77
N GLY A 60 14.99 -10.33 -14.40
CA GLY A 60 15.14 -9.62 -15.67
C GLY A 60 14.82 -8.12 -15.59
N VAL A 61 14.78 -7.55 -14.38
CA VAL A 61 14.63 -6.11 -14.11
C VAL A 61 16.01 -5.47 -14.00
N ARG A 62 16.22 -4.35 -14.71
CA ARG A 62 17.44 -3.55 -14.67
C ARG A 62 17.29 -2.42 -13.65
N ILE A 63 18.38 -2.09 -12.99
CA ILE A 63 18.43 -1.06 -11.96
C ILE A 63 19.51 -0.07 -12.34
N GLU A 64 19.14 1.19 -12.46
CA GLU A 64 20.06 2.31 -12.67
C GLU A 64 20.35 2.96 -11.32
N LEU A 65 21.61 2.96 -10.88
CA LEU A 65 22.01 3.69 -9.69
C LEU A 65 22.13 5.17 -10.03
N VAL A 66 21.44 6.01 -9.25
CA VAL A 66 21.54 7.47 -9.35
C VAL A 66 22.03 8.06 -8.02
N PRO A 67 22.69 9.24 -8.05
CA PRO A 67 23.16 9.88 -6.83
C PRO A 67 22.04 10.16 -5.83
N GLU A 68 22.43 10.35 -4.57
CA GLU A 68 21.52 10.81 -3.52
C GLU A 68 20.78 12.10 -3.94
N ALA A 69 19.52 12.22 -3.53
CA ALA A 69 18.64 13.35 -3.84
C ALA A 69 18.30 13.54 -5.34
N THR A 70 18.68 12.60 -6.20
CA THR A 70 18.15 12.52 -7.57
C THR A 70 16.77 11.85 -7.55
N GLU A 71 15.83 12.35 -8.34
CA GLU A 71 14.50 11.72 -8.49
C GLU A 71 14.65 10.28 -8.99
N ALA A 72 14.06 9.33 -8.25
CA ALA A 72 14.18 7.91 -8.47
C ALA A 72 12.93 7.18 -7.97
N GLU A 73 12.64 6.02 -8.55
CA GLU A 73 11.49 5.21 -8.16
C GLU A 73 11.69 4.57 -6.78
N ILE A 74 12.94 4.34 -6.37
CA ILE A 74 13.31 3.90 -5.01
C ILE A 74 14.46 4.76 -4.48
N THR A 75 14.40 5.07 -3.18
CA THR A 75 15.52 5.70 -2.44
C THR A 75 15.92 4.84 -1.26
N LEU A 76 17.23 4.61 -1.08
CA LEU A 76 17.83 4.13 0.16
C LEU A 76 18.38 5.33 0.95
N SER A 77 18.10 5.45 2.24
CA SER A 77 18.60 6.57 3.07
C SER A 77 18.72 6.19 4.55
N SER A 78 19.47 6.98 5.32
CA SER A 78 19.74 6.76 6.74
C SER A 78 18.61 7.22 7.69
N GLY A 79 17.34 7.07 7.29
CA GLY A 79 16.25 7.26 8.26
C GLY A 79 14.85 7.20 7.69
N LYS A 80 14.62 7.78 6.52
CA LYS A 80 13.26 8.04 6.03
C LYS A 80 12.78 6.86 5.16
N GLY A 81 11.82 6.07 5.63
CA GLY A 81 11.25 4.92 4.90
C GLY A 81 11.07 3.71 5.79
N ARG A 82 10.99 2.51 5.19
CA ARG A 82 10.95 1.23 5.90
C ARG A 82 12.38 0.75 6.21
N PRO A 83 12.72 0.36 7.45
CA PRO A 83 14.05 -0.17 7.76
C PRO A 83 14.27 -1.50 7.01
N VAL A 84 15.43 -1.65 6.38
CA VAL A 84 15.76 -2.84 5.57
C VAL A 84 17.02 -3.58 6.03
N PHE A 85 17.99 -2.86 6.61
CA PHE A 85 19.21 -3.42 7.19
C PHE A 85 19.95 -2.36 8.02
N SER A 86 20.90 -2.79 8.85
CA SER A 86 21.76 -1.90 9.62
C SER A 86 23.22 -2.30 9.48
N ASP A 87 24.11 -1.31 9.53
CA ASP A 87 25.52 -1.49 9.88
C ASP A 87 25.77 -1.06 11.34
N SER A 88 27.02 -1.04 11.79
CA SER A 88 27.40 -0.65 13.15
C SER A 88 27.01 0.78 13.58
N LYS A 89 26.66 1.66 12.64
CA LYS A 89 26.39 3.09 12.86
C LYS A 89 25.03 3.54 12.35
N THR A 90 24.48 2.87 11.35
CA THR A 90 23.35 3.38 10.56
C THR A 90 22.34 2.29 10.29
N THR A 91 21.06 2.59 10.52
CA THR A 91 19.94 1.82 9.97
C THR A 91 19.51 2.42 8.63
N TRP A 92 19.58 1.61 7.60
CA TRP A 92 19.22 1.97 6.24
C TRP A 92 17.76 1.68 5.98
N HIS A 93 17.08 2.66 5.37
CA HIS A 93 15.66 2.65 5.10
C HIS A 93 15.41 2.72 3.61
N LEU A 94 14.44 1.96 3.13
CA LEU A 94 13.95 1.96 1.75
C LEU A 94 12.64 2.76 1.67
N ARG A 95 12.57 3.66 0.69
CA ARG A 95 11.33 4.33 0.29
C ARG A 95 11.03 4.03 -1.17
N LEU A 96 9.83 3.50 -1.42
CA LEU A 96 9.27 3.34 -2.76
C LEU A 96 8.46 4.60 -3.11
N HIS A 97 8.85 5.30 -4.16
CA HIS A 97 8.20 6.52 -4.64
C HIS A 97 7.16 6.24 -5.72
N ALA A 98 7.38 5.21 -6.56
CA ALA A 98 6.47 4.79 -7.61
C ALA A 98 5.88 3.41 -7.27
N GLN A 99 4.75 3.41 -6.55
CA GLN A 99 4.10 2.17 -6.08
C GLN A 99 3.53 1.33 -7.24
N ASP A 100 3.17 1.98 -8.35
CA ASP A 100 2.66 1.39 -9.57
C ASP A 100 3.76 0.82 -10.48
N HIS A 101 5.03 1.16 -10.25
CA HIS A 101 6.14 0.65 -11.05
C HIS A 101 6.50 -0.79 -10.63
N ALA A 102 6.06 -1.77 -11.42
CA ALA A 102 6.16 -3.19 -11.07
C ALA A 102 7.60 -3.68 -10.79
N GLY A 103 8.60 -3.16 -11.52
CA GLY A 103 10.01 -3.46 -11.28
C GLY A 103 10.54 -2.98 -9.93
N ALA A 104 10.14 -1.77 -9.52
CA ALA A 104 10.54 -1.14 -8.27
C ALA A 104 9.87 -1.83 -7.07
N ALA A 105 8.55 -2.07 -7.16
CA ALA A 105 7.80 -2.84 -6.16
C ALA A 105 8.43 -4.23 -5.95
N ARG A 106 8.75 -4.95 -7.04
CA ARG A 106 9.40 -6.26 -6.96
C ARG A 106 10.77 -6.22 -6.29
N PHE A 107 11.55 -5.16 -6.48
CA PHE A 107 12.85 -5.02 -5.79
C PHE A 107 12.66 -4.77 -4.29
N ALA A 108 11.72 -3.91 -3.90
CA ALA A 108 11.39 -3.67 -2.51
C ALA A 108 10.92 -4.95 -1.81
N ASP A 109 10.04 -5.73 -2.45
CA ASP A 109 9.59 -7.03 -1.95
C ASP A 109 10.74 -8.03 -1.84
N TRP A 110 11.58 -8.11 -2.88
CA TRP A 110 12.71 -9.03 -2.88
C TRP A 110 13.70 -8.72 -1.76
N LEU A 111 14.06 -7.45 -1.56
CA LEU A 111 15.01 -7.04 -0.52
C LEU A 111 14.52 -7.43 0.89
N ASN A 112 13.21 -7.44 1.08
CA ASN A 112 12.54 -7.82 2.32
C ASN A 112 12.21 -9.32 2.43
N SER A 113 12.35 -10.08 1.35
CA SER A 113 12.16 -11.53 1.37
C SER A 113 13.32 -12.24 2.07
N GLU A 114 13.11 -13.47 2.52
CA GLU A 114 14.17 -14.31 3.08
C GLU A 114 15.40 -14.40 2.15
N VAL A 115 15.16 -14.51 0.83
CA VAL A 115 16.24 -14.59 -0.16
C VAL A 115 17.04 -13.28 -0.23
N GLY A 116 16.37 -12.14 -0.25
CA GLY A 116 17.03 -10.83 -0.27
C GLY A 116 17.79 -10.56 1.03
N GLN A 117 17.16 -10.82 2.16
CA GLN A 117 17.73 -10.67 3.49
C GLN A 117 18.97 -11.56 3.71
N ARG A 118 18.93 -12.83 3.26
CA ARG A 118 20.10 -13.73 3.27
C ARG A 118 21.20 -13.25 2.33
N THR A 119 20.84 -12.75 1.15
CA THR A 119 21.81 -12.18 0.20
C THR A 119 22.50 -10.95 0.79
N LEU A 120 21.75 -10.13 1.52
CA LEU A 120 22.26 -8.93 2.17
C LEU A 120 23.18 -9.26 3.35
N THR A 121 22.74 -10.14 4.24
CA THR A 121 23.51 -10.51 5.45
C THR A 121 24.73 -11.37 5.15
N SER A 122 24.78 -12.02 3.98
CA SER A 122 25.98 -12.71 3.49
C SER A 122 26.99 -11.78 2.81
N PHE A 123 26.73 -10.47 2.74
CA PHE A 123 27.71 -9.52 2.25
C PHE A 123 28.82 -9.31 3.28
N GLU A 124 30.05 -9.62 2.87
CA GLU A 124 31.24 -9.51 3.69
C GLU A 124 32.22 -8.50 3.09
N VAL A 125 32.83 -7.70 3.96
CA VAL A 125 33.98 -6.86 3.63
C VAL A 125 35.16 -7.43 4.42
N ASP A 126 36.24 -7.80 3.72
CA ASP A 126 37.42 -8.44 4.31
C ASP A 126 37.09 -9.68 5.18
N GLY A 127 36.11 -10.47 4.76
CA GLY A 127 35.67 -11.69 5.45
C GLY A 127 34.83 -11.46 6.71
N THR A 128 34.37 -10.22 6.94
CA THR A 128 33.50 -9.88 8.08
C THR A 128 32.13 -9.46 7.58
N ALA A 129 31.08 -10.06 8.13
CA ALA A 129 29.69 -9.68 7.85
C ALA A 129 29.47 -8.21 8.26
N HIS A 130 29.08 -7.39 7.28
CA HIS A 130 29.02 -5.93 7.47
C HIS A 130 27.62 -5.42 7.85
N TYR A 131 26.57 -6.18 7.49
CA TYR A 131 25.19 -5.77 7.68
C TYR A 131 24.38 -6.83 8.42
N THR A 132 23.51 -6.36 9.31
CA THR A 132 22.49 -7.17 9.98
C THR A 132 21.10 -6.76 9.53
N LEU A 133 20.13 -7.64 9.72
CA LEU A 133 18.73 -7.24 9.61
C LEU A 133 18.41 -6.27 10.75
N PRO A 134 17.50 -5.32 10.54
CA PRO A 134 16.99 -4.55 11.65
C PRO A 134 16.36 -5.53 12.65
N ASP A 135 16.42 -5.21 13.94
CA ASP A 135 15.56 -5.91 14.91
C ASP A 135 14.15 -5.92 14.35
N ALA A 136 13.41 -7.01 14.56
CA ALA A 136 12.02 -7.09 14.15
C ALA A 136 11.30 -5.93 14.85
N VAL A 137 11.20 -4.81 14.14
CA VAL A 137 10.35 -3.70 14.50
C VAL A 137 8.99 -4.33 14.35
N GLU A 138 8.43 -4.75 15.50
CA GLU A 138 7.00 -4.90 15.69
C GLU A 138 6.40 -3.75 14.89
N GLU A 139 5.74 -4.09 13.79
CA GLU A 139 5.41 -3.18 12.71
C GLU A 139 4.52 -2.08 13.30
N ILE A 140 5.15 -1.05 13.85
CA ILE A 140 4.52 0.24 14.12
C ILE A 140 4.48 0.87 12.73
N ASP A 141 3.58 0.30 11.92
CA ASP A 141 2.79 1.03 10.94
C ASP A 141 2.65 2.44 11.50
N GLY A 142 3.29 3.43 10.87
CA GLY A 142 3.48 4.75 11.43
C GLY A 142 2.14 5.26 11.91
N ALA A 143 1.87 5.10 13.22
CA ALA A 143 0.50 4.99 13.68
C ALA A 143 -0.19 6.28 13.27
N VAL A 144 -1.22 6.16 12.44
CA VAL A 144 -2.09 7.29 12.17
C VAL A 144 -2.71 7.64 13.52
N GLN A 145 -2.11 8.60 14.21
CA GLN A 145 -2.56 9.07 15.50
C GLN A 145 -3.58 10.17 15.24
N PHE A 146 -4.79 9.93 15.71
CA PHE A 146 -5.87 10.91 15.69
C PHE A 146 -5.93 11.59 17.04
N GLU A 147 -6.15 12.91 17.07
CA GLU A 147 -6.13 13.72 18.29
C GLU A 147 -7.37 13.54 19.18
N GLY A 148 -8.33 12.71 18.73
CA GLY A 148 -9.59 12.46 19.42
C GLY A 148 -9.46 11.75 20.78
N ASN A 149 -10.49 11.86 21.60
CA ASN A 149 -10.55 11.15 22.89
C ASN A 149 -10.92 9.66 22.68
N ALA A 150 -9.93 8.77 22.76
CA ALA A 150 -10.12 7.32 22.57
C ALA A 150 -11.11 6.67 23.55
N VAL A 151 -11.23 7.16 24.79
CA VAL A 151 -12.23 6.63 25.75
C VAL A 151 -13.65 6.97 25.30
N ARG A 152 -13.88 8.21 24.84
CA ARG A 152 -15.14 8.63 24.21
C ARG A 152 -15.37 7.84 22.92
N GLY A 153 -14.33 7.66 22.12
CA GLY A 153 -14.33 6.86 20.89
C GLY A 153 -14.84 5.46 21.09
N ARG A 154 -14.30 4.74 22.08
CA ARG A 154 -14.76 3.40 22.47
C ARG A 154 -16.25 3.38 22.78
N ALA A 155 -16.71 4.32 23.60
CA ALA A 155 -18.12 4.40 23.99
C ALA A 155 -19.03 4.66 22.78
N LEU A 156 -18.61 5.54 21.86
CA LEU A 156 -19.31 5.80 20.60
C LEU A 156 -19.32 4.58 19.68
N SER A 157 -18.19 3.90 19.51
CA SER A 157 -18.10 2.68 18.69
C SER A 157 -19.00 1.57 19.20
N VAL A 158 -19.04 1.34 20.52
CA VAL A 158 -19.96 0.37 21.14
C VAL A 158 -21.42 0.74 20.88
N ARG A 159 -21.76 2.02 21.05
CA ARG A 159 -23.13 2.53 20.85
C ARG A 159 -23.59 2.44 19.40
N HIS A 160 -22.78 2.91 18.46
CA HIS A 160 -23.20 3.13 17.08
C HIS A 160 -22.88 1.97 16.16
N CYS A 161 -21.75 1.30 16.37
CA CYS A 161 -21.23 0.25 15.47
C CYS A 161 -21.41 -1.16 16.05
N GLY A 162 -21.51 -1.29 17.37
CA GLY A 162 -21.50 -2.55 18.11
C GLY A 162 -22.64 -3.52 17.80
N ARG A 163 -23.72 -3.06 17.17
CA ARG A 163 -24.82 -3.93 16.71
C ARG A 163 -24.41 -4.82 15.53
N CYS A 164 -23.52 -4.32 14.68
CA CYS A 164 -23.06 -5.01 13.48
C CYS A 164 -21.66 -5.56 13.72
N HIS A 165 -20.74 -4.69 14.14
CA HIS A 165 -19.33 -5.03 14.28
C HIS A 165 -18.98 -5.47 15.69
N VAL A 166 -18.08 -6.44 15.81
CA VAL A 166 -17.32 -6.63 17.04
C VAL A 166 -16.34 -5.46 17.13
N VAL A 167 -16.53 -4.57 18.11
CA VAL A 167 -15.73 -3.34 18.30
C VAL A 167 -14.79 -3.41 19.48
N SER A 168 -14.99 -4.40 20.36
CA SER A 168 -14.19 -4.66 21.55
C SER A 168 -14.31 -6.14 21.94
N GLU A 169 -13.45 -6.61 22.84
CA GLU A 169 -13.57 -7.96 23.43
C GLU A 169 -14.95 -8.17 24.08
N ASP A 170 -15.46 -7.15 24.77
CA ASP A 170 -16.70 -7.19 25.55
C ASP A 170 -17.96 -7.48 24.70
N ASN A 171 -17.94 -7.17 23.40
CA ASN A 171 -19.11 -7.37 22.51
C ASN A 171 -18.94 -8.50 21.50
N ARG A 172 -17.91 -9.37 21.64
CA ARG A 172 -17.65 -10.49 20.73
C ARG A 172 -18.86 -11.39 20.48
N MET A 173 -19.69 -11.62 21.50
CA MET A 173 -20.86 -12.50 21.40
C MET A 173 -22.14 -11.78 20.98
N ASN A 174 -22.12 -10.45 20.83
CA ASN A 174 -23.32 -9.62 20.64
C ASN A 174 -23.40 -8.96 19.26
N ALA A 175 -22.40 -9.19 18.39
CA ALA A 175 -22.32 -8.61 17.06
C ALA A 175 -22.72 -9.61 15.95
N ILE A 176 -22.92 -9.10 14.73
CA ILE A 176 -23.25 -9.93 13.57
C ILE A 176 -21.96 -10.54 13.01
N GLY A 177 -21.85 -11.88 13.04
CA GLY A 177 -20.66 -12.58 12.58
C GLY A 177 -20.35 -12.46 11.08
N SER A 178 -21.27 -11.92 10.26
CA SER A 178 -21.08 -11.71 8.82
C SER A 178 -20.47 -10.36 8.45
N THR A 179 -20.27 -9.46 9.42
CA THR A 179 -19.55 -8.19 9.21
C THR A 179 -18.18 -8.24 9.87
N PRO A 180 -17.12 -7.70 9.24
CA PRO A 180 -15.76 -7.79 9.77
C PRO A 180 -15.63 -7.06 11.10
N SER A 181 -14.88 -7.61 12.06
CA SER A 181 -14.61 -6.93 13.33
C SER A 181 -13.68 -5.73 13.17
N PHE A 182 -13.63 -4.83 14.15
CA PHE A 182 -12.66 -3.75 14.18
C PHE A 182 -11.22 -4.28 14.15
N PHE A 183 -10.95 -5.40 14.84
CA PHE A 183 -9.66 -6.07 14.83
C PHE A 183 -9.24 -6.53 13.42
N VAL A 184 -10.16 -7.14 12.68
CA VAL A 184 -9.93 -7.58 11.29
C VAL A 184 -9.73 -6.37 10.37
N LEU A 185 -10.56 -5.33 10.51
CA LEU A 185 -10.40 -4.10 9.74
C LEU A 185 -9.06 -3.41 10.04
N ARG A 186 -8.61 -3.43 11.29
CA ARG A 186 -7.31 -2.85 11.72
C ARG A 186 -6.08 -3.56 11.17
N ALA A 187 -6.23 -4.80 10.73
CA ALA A 187 -5.15 -5.56 10.08
C ALA A 187 -5.03 -5.27 8.58
N MET A 188 -5.93 -4.47 8.00
CA MET A 188 -5.87 -4.08 6.58
C MET A 188 -4.92 -2.90 6.41
N SER A 189 -4.17 -2.86 5.31
CA SER A 189 -3.21 -1.77 5.02
C SER A 189 -3.86 -0.41 4.77
N ASP A 190 -5.17 -0.38 4.46
CA ASP A 190 -5.96 0.84 4.21
C ASP A 190 -7.01 1.07 5.31
N TRP A 191 -6.80 0.55 6.53
CA TRP A 191 -7.76 0.63 7.62
C TRP A 191 -8.16 2.08 7.94
N ASP A 192 -7.19 2.98 7.97
CA ASP A 192 -7.35 4.38 8.33
C ASP A 192 -8.31 5.09 7.37
N VAL A 193 -8.13 4.90 6.06
CA VAL A 193 -9.00 5.47 5.02
C VAL A 193 -10.40 4.88 5.10
N ARG A 194 -10.52 3.56 5.33
CA ARG A 194 -11.82 2.88 5.48
C ARG A 194 -12.61 3.43 6.66
N PHE A 195 -11.97 3.65 7.81
CA PHE A 195 -12.65 4.22 8.98
C PHE A 195 -12.95 5.71 8.79
N GLN A 196 -12.05 6.50 8.19
CA GLN A 196 -12.30 7.93 7.93
C GLN A 196 -13.47 8.16 6.97
N SER A 197 -13.66 7.25 6.01
CA SER A 197 -14.68 7.38 4.96
C SER A 197 -15.85 6.40 5.10
N PHE A 198 -15.99 5.73 6.25
CA PHE A 198 -16.92 4.60 6.40
C PHE A 198 -18.35 4.97 5.99
N TYR A 199 -18.80 6.18 6.31
CA TYR A 199 -20.14 6.70 6.02
C TYR A 199 -20.45 6.80 4.51
N ALA A 200 -19.43 6.76 3.66
CA ALA A 200 -19.54 6.76 2.19
C ALA A 200 -19.42 5.34 1.59
N LEU A 201 -19.05 4.33 2.38
CA LEU A 201 -18.80 2.95 1.92
C LEU A 201 -19.98 2.04 2.27
N ASN A 202 -20.50 1.33 1.27
CA ASN A 202 -21.61 0.39 1.47
C ASN A 202 -21.29 -0.64 2.57
N PRO A 203 -22.24 -0.93 3.48
CA PRO A 203 -23.66 -0.53 3.43
C PRO A 203 -24.01 0.78 4.16
N HIS A 204 -23.03 1.50 4.73
CA HIS A 204 -23.24 2.61 5.66
C HIS A 204 -24.01 3.83 5.14
N PRO A 205 -23.89 4.27 3.86
CA PRO A 205 -24.65 5.41 3.36
C PRO A 205 -26.16 5.28 3.52
N ALA A 206 -26.69 4.06 3.64
CA ALA A 206 -28.12 3.82 3.79
C ALA A 206 -28.66 4.13 5.20
N PHE A 207 -27.79 4.27 6.21
CA PHE A 207 -28.19 4.43 7.61
C PHE A 207 -27.23 5.27 8.47
N THR A 208 -26.26 5.96 7.86
CA THR A 208 -25.29 6.80 8.58
C THR A 208 -25.45 8.26 8.16
N GLN A 209 -25.41 9.16 9.14
CA GLN A 209 -25.34 10.59 8.93
C GLN A 209 -24.24 11.20 9.79
N ILE A 210 -23.34 11.93 9.12
CA ILE A 210 -22.35 12.79 9.76
C ILE A 210 -22.90 14.21 9.70
N ALA A 211 -23.07 14.84 10.87
CA ALA A 211 -23.56 16.21 10.97
C ALA A 211 -22.72 17.14 10.08
N GLU A 212 -23.41 18.02 9.34
CA GLU A 212 -22.81 19.03 8.43
C GLU A 212 -22.05 18.47 7.21
N VAL A 213 -21.86 17.14 7.12
CA VAL A 213 -21.11 16.49 6.03
C VAL A 213 -22.04 15.71 5.10
N THR A 214 -22.92 14.88 5.65
CA THR A 214 -23.86 14.07 4.85
C THR A 214 -25.18 14.77 4.64
N LYS A 215 -25.84 14.51 3.50
CA LYS A 215 -27.20 15.00 3.25
C LYS A 215 -28.22 14.24 4.10
N PRO A 216 -29.38 14.84 4.41
CA PRO A 216 -30.53 14.13 4.93
C PRO A 216 -30.93 12.94 4.05
N PHE A 217 -31.44 11.86 4.66
CA PHE A 217 -32.02 10.75 3.90
C PHE A 217 -33.18 11.28 3.02
N PRO A 218 -33.28 10.84 1.75
CA PRO A 218 -34.41 11.20 0.91
C PRO A 218 -35.73 10.73 1.53
N ILE A 219 -36.77 11.58 1.48
CA ILE A 219 -38.11 11.25 2.04
C ILE A 219 -38.67 9.94 1.46
N HIS A 220 -38.38 9.66 0.18
CA HIS A 220 -38.83 8.46 -0.52
C HIS A 220 -37.96 7.22 -0.29
N GLN A 221 -36.87 7.35 0.47
CA GLN A 221 -35.94 6.26 0.79
C GLN A 221 -35.47 6.41 2.25
N PRO A 222 -36.36 6.18 3.23
CA PRO A 222 -36.00 6.26 4.64
C PRO A 222 -34.96 5.18 5.00
N PRO A 223 -34.14 5.41 6.04
CA PRO A 223 -33.13 4.46 6.46
C PRO A 223 -33.79 3.15 6.93
N PRO A 224 -33.22 1.98 6.59
CA PRO A 224 -33.83 0.68 6.90
C PRO A 224 -33.71 0.28 8.38
N ILE A 225 -32.91 1.02 9.15
CA ILE A 225 -32.68 0.82 10.59
C ILE A 225 -32.57 2.18 11.27
N ILE A 226 -32.60 2.19 12.61
CA ILE A 226 -32.31 3.40 13.40
C ILE A 226 -30.92 3.93 12.99
N PRO A 227 -30.83 5.16 12.45
CA PRO A 227 -29.59 5.70 11.92
C PRO A 227 -28.47 5.82 12.95
N VAL A 228 -27.25 5.77 12.45
CA VAL A 228 -26.07 6.26 13.15
C VAL A 228 -25.94 7.74 12.84
N GLU A 229 -26.19 8.58 13.85
CA GLU A 229 -26.02 10.03 13.76
C GLU A 229 -24.85 10.44 14.65
N ILE A 230 -23.80 11.00 14.06
CA ILE A 230 -22.59 11.42 14.76
C ILE A 230 -22.06 12.74 14.17
N THR A 231 -21.21 13.44 14.91
CA THR A 231 -20.47 14.64 14.44
C THR A 231 -19.09 14.28 13.89
N LEU A 232 -18.38 15.26 13.32
CA LEU A 232 -16.96 15.07 12.97
C LEU A 232 -16.08 14.84 14.21
N ASP A 233 -16.36 15.52 15.32
CA ASP A 233 -15.65 15.28 16.60
C ASP A 233 -15.88 13.86 17.14
N ASP A 234 -17.08 13.32 16.96
CA ASP A 234 -17.38 11.92 17.30
C ASP A 234 -16.63 10.94 16.40
N LEU A 235 -16.56 11.22 15.10
CA LEU A 235 -15.77 10.44 14.15
C LEU A 235 -14.28 10.45 14.54
N GLU A 236 -13.73 11.62 14.85
CA GLU A 236 -12.33 11.74 15.29
C GLU A 236 -12.06 10.97 16.59
N ALA A 237 -12.98 11.03 17.55
CA ALA A 237 -12.89 10.21 18.76
C ALA A 237 -12.92 8.71 18.45
N ILE A 238 -13.80 8.26 17.54
CA ILE A 238 -13.86 6.86 17.08
C ILE A 238 -12.54 6.46 16.41
N LEU A 239 -11.97 7.32 15.56
CA LEU A 239 -10.70 7.07 14.88
C LEU A 239 -9.55 6.92 15.87
N ALA A 240 -9.48 7.78 16.90
CA ALA A 240 -8.50 7.67 17.98
C ALA A 240 -8.64 6.38 18.81
N TYR A 241 -9.86 5.90 19.01
CA TYR A 241 -10.05 4.58 19.63
C TYR A 241 -9.58 3.45 18.72
N VAL A 242 -9.96 3.51 17.45
CA VAL A 242 -9.64 2.45 16.48
C VAL A 242 -8.13 2.36 16.24
N SER A 243 -7.39 3.47 16.25
CA SER A 243 -5.92 3.45 16.16
C SER A 243 -5.28 2.66 17.31
N ASP A 244 -5.91 2.62 18.49
CA ASP A 244 -5.41 1.87 19.66
C ASP A 244 -5.85 0.40 19.67
N VAL A 245 -6.80 -0.01 18.81
CA VAL A 245 -7.24 -1.40 18.72
C VAL A 245 -6.15 -2.25 18.07
N ALA A 246 -5.71 -3.29 18.79
CA ALA A 246 -4.74 -4.24 18.25
C ALA A 246 -5.30 -4.94 17.00
N PRO A 247 -4.54 -5.03 15.90
CA PRO A 247 -4.97 -5.74 14.71
C PRO A 247 -5.12 -7.25 14.98
N ALA A 248 -6.08 -7.89 14.31
CA ALA A 248 -6.18 -9.34 14.34
C ALA A 248 -5.02 -9.99 13.57
N ASP A 249 -4.50 -11.10 14.08
CA ASP A 249 -3.61 -11.95 13.29
C ASP A 249 -4.42 -12.67 12.21
N LEU A 250 -4.24 -12.26 10.95
CA LEU A 250 -4.89 -12.85 9.78
C LEU A 250 -4.05 -13.97 9.14
N GLY A 251 -2.88 -14.30 9.71
CA GLY A 251 -1.92 -15.23 9.14
C GLY A 251 -1.20 -14.66 7.92
N ALA A 252 -0.32 -15.48 7.32
CA ALA A 252 0.43 -15.09 6.12
C ALA A 252 -0.51 -14.86 4.91
N PRO A 253 -0.19 -13.90 4.02
CA PRO A 253 -0.97 -13.66 2.80
C PRO A 253 -1.17 -14.95 2.00
N LEU A 254 -2.39 -15.14 1.47
CA LEU A 254 -2.71 -16.30 0.65
C LEU A 254 -1.86 -16.28 -0.63
N VAL A 255 -0.90 -17.20 -0.72
CA VAL A 255 -0.12 -17.41 -1.95
C VAL A 255 -0.97 -18.24 -2.90
N HIS A 256 -1.49 -17.62 -3.96
CA HIS A 256 -2.12 -18.37 -5.05
C HIS A 256 -1.07 -19.24 -5.74
N GLN A 257 -1.30 -20.56 -5.75
CA GLN A 257 -0.51 -21.54 -6.51
C GLN A 257 -0.89 -21.51 -7.99
#